data_AF-A0A926I2I2-F1
#
_entry.id   AF-A0A926I2I2-F1
#
_cell.length_a   1.000
_cell.length_b   1.000
_cell.length_c   1.000
_cell.angle_alpha   90.00
_cell.angle_beta   90.00
_cell.angle_gamma   90.00
#
_symmetry.space_group_name_H-M   'P 1'
#
loop_
_entity.id
_entity.type
_entity.pdbx_description
1 polymer ?
#
loop_
_entity_poly.entity_id
_entity_poly.type
_entity_poly.pdbx_seq_one_letter_code
_entity_poly.pdbx_strand_id
1 'polypeptide(L)' 'MKKRNGTQEPDYRLYNCFEIRKNSAVLRVSVYFPETGIGSLKGRLLRLMENELREQGKE' A
#
# COMPACT_ATOMS: atom_id res chain seq x y z
N MET A 1 17.83 10.32 -18.15
CA MET A 1 18.76 11.30 -17.56
C MET A 1 18.72 11.16 -16.04
N LYS A 2 19.84 10.83 -15.38
CA LYS A 2 19.91 10.70 -13.90
C LYS A 2 20.17 12.06 -13.27
N LYS A 3 19.27 12.53 -12.40
CA LYS A 3 19.45 13.76 -11.62
C LYS A 3 20.48 13.51 -10.51
N ARG A 4 21.52 14.34 -10.47
CA ARG A 4 22.55 14.39 -9.43
C ARG A 4 21.99 15.20 -8.27
N ASN A 5 21.31 14.52 -7.34
CA ASN A 5 21.04 14.91 -5.96
C ASN A 5 20.10 13.82 -5.40
N GLY A 6 20.63 13.00 -4.49
CA GLY A 6 20.12 11.66 -4.15
C GLY A 6 18.84 11.60 -3.33
N THR A 7 17.75 12.19 -3.80
CA THR A 7 16.41 11.79 -3.36
C THR A 7 15.77 11.09 -4.55
N GLN A 8 15.95 9.77 -4.60
CA GLN A 8 15.23 8.93 -5.54
C GLN A 8 13.74 9.12 -5.24
N GLU A 9 12.98 9.68 -6.18
CA GLU A 9 11.52 9.78 -6.03
C GLU A 9 10.98 8.37 -5.75
N PRO A 10 10.16 8.19 -4.70
CA PRO A 10 9.67 6.86 -4.36
C PRO A 10 8.80 6.36 -5.51
N ASP A 11 9.13 5.19 -6.04
CA ASP A 11 8.27 4.53 -7.02
C ASP A 11 7.06 3.96 -6.26
N TYR A 12 5.87 4.54 -6.40
CA TYR A 12 4.68 4.12 -5.66
C TYR A 12 3.89 3.08 -6.46
N ARG A 13 3.65 1.90 -5.88
CA ARG A 13 2.79 0.86 -6.46
C ARG A 13 1.45 0.75 -5.76
N LEU A 14 0.41 0.51 -6.55
CA LEU A 14 -0.93 0.21 -6.05
C LEU A 14 -0.88 -1.09 -5.26
N TYR A 15 -1.24 -1.01 -3.98
CA TYR A 15 -1.22 -2.14 -3.07
C TYR A 15 -2.60 -2.74 -2.91
N ASN A 16 -3.57 -1.91 -2.53
CA ASN A 16 -4.94 -2.37 -2.32
C ASN A 16 -5.92 -1.36 -2.90
N CYS A 17 -7.03 -1.88 -3.40
CA CYS A 17 -8.12 -1.08 -3.87
C CYS A 17 -9.41 -1.71 -3.37
N PHE A 18 -10.23 -0.93 -2.67
CA PHE A 18 -11.53 -1.38 -2.21
C PHE A 18 -12.59 -0.31 -2.46
N GLU A 19 -13.83 -0.76 -2.51
CA GLU A 19 -14.98 0.09 -2.76
C GLU A 19 -15.86 0.13 -1.53
N ILE A 20 -16.15 1.33 -1.05
CA ILE A 20 -17.18 1.56 -0.04
C ILE A 20 -18.44 1.98 -0.79
N ARG A 21 -19.50 1.17 -0.69
CA ARG A 21 -20.80 1.46 -1.29
C ARG A 21 -21.77 1.91 -0.22
N LYS A 22 -22.41 3.07 -0.41
CA LYS A 22 -23.50 3.56 0.44
C LYS A 22 -24.61 4.12 -0.43
N ASN A 23 -25.79 3.49 -0.38
CA ASN A 23 -26.91 3.77 -1.28
C ASN A 23 -26.45 3.69 -2.74
N SER A 24 -26.73 4.73 -3.53
CA SER A 24 -26.34 4.87 -4.93
C SER A 24 -24.90 5.37 -5.14
N ALA A 25 -24.17 5.67 -4.06
CA ALA A 25 -22.82 6.23 -4.14
C ALA A 25 -21.76 5.13 -3.93
N VAL A 26 -20.73 5.17 -4.78
CA VAL A 26 -19.56 4.29 -4.71
C VAL A 26 -18.33 5.17 -4.49
N LEU A 27 -17.64 4.95 -3.38
CA LEU A 27 -16.33 5.55 -3.10
C LEU A 27 -15.26 4.48 -3.32
N ARG A 28 -14.37 4.71 -4.28
CA ARG A 28 -13.23 3.83 -4.55
C ARG A 28 -12.00 4.39 -3.84
N VAL A 29 -11.41 3.59 -2.95
CA VAL A 29 -10.18 3.93 -2.23
C VAL A 29 -9.05 3.09 -2.77
N SER A 30 -7.97 3.75 -3.19
CA SER A 30 -6.76 3.09 -3.70
C SER A 30 -5.57 3.47 -2.82
N VAL A 31 -4.94 2.46 -2.24
CA VAL A 31 -3.79 2.60 -1.34
C VAL A 31 -2.52 2.29 -2.11
N TYR A 32 -1.56 3.21 -2.09
CA TYR A 32 -0.28 3.07 -2.77
C TYR A 32 0.85 3.04 -1.75
N PHE A 33 1.84 2.16 -1.95
CA PHE A 33 3.05 2.11 -1.14
C PHE A 33 4.30 2.36 -2.00
N PRO A 34 5.31 3.06 -1.47
CA PRO A 34 6.58 3.24 -2.16
C PRO A 34 7.33 1.90 -2.24
N GLU A 35 7.93 1.53 -3.37
CA GLU A 35 8.75 0.31 -3.53
C GLU A 35 10.14 0.45 -2.91
N THR A 36 10.67 1.67 -2.91
CA THR A 36 12.01 2.00 -2.47
C THR A 36 11.97 3.01 -1.32
N GLY A 37 12.96 2.97 -0.42
CA GLY A 37 13.06 3.90 0.70
C GLY A 37 12.26 3.50 1.95
N ILE A 38 11.54 2.37 1.92
CA ILE A 38 10.79 1.91 3.10
C ILE A 38 11.64 1.12 4.11
N GLY A 39 12.90 0.76 3.84
CA GLY A 39 13.79 0.12 4.82
C GLY A 39 13.12 -0.98 5.66
N SER A 40 13.27 -0.91 6.99
CA SER A 40 12.65 -1.83 7.96
C SER A 40 11.11 -1.76 8.00
N LEU A 41 10.51 -0.71 7.44
CA LEU A 41 9.06 -0.57 7.30
C LEU A 41 8.50 -1.58 6.31
N LYS A 42 9.26 -2.00 5.28
CA LYS A 42 8.81 -3.03 4.32
C LYS A 42 8.48 -4.35 5.01
N GLY A 43 9.35 -4.80 5.93
CA GLY A 43 9.12 -6.02 6.71
C GLY A 43 8.02 -5.88 7.76
N ARG A 44 7.87 -4.69 8.36
CA ARG A 44 6.77 -4.42 9.31
C ARG A 44 5.42 -4.34 8.59
N LEU A 45 5.35 -3.69 7.43
CA LEU A 45 4.16 -3.65 6.58
C LEU A 45 3.79 -5.05 6.10
N LEU A 46 4.74 -5.84 5.60
CA LEU A 46 4.48 -7.23 5.21
C LEU A 46 3.86 -8.02 6.36
N ARG A 47 4.42 -7.92 7.59
CA ARG A 47 3.86 -8.60 8.77
C ARG A 47 2.46 -8.11 9.15
N LEU A 48 2.22 -6.79 9.08
CA LEU A 48 0.90 -6.24 9.38
C LEU A 48 -0.13 -6.72 8.37
N MET A 49 0.25 -6.81 7.10
CA MET A 49 -0.60 -7.33 6.02
C MET A 49 -0.84 -8.84 6.14
N GLU A 50 0.19 -9.63 6.45
CA GLU A 50 0.06 -11.06 6.73
C GLU A 50 -0.88 -11.32 7.92
N ASN A 51 -0.81 -10.47 8.95
CA ASN A 51 -1.70 -10.55 10.10
C ASN A 51 -3.14 -10.20 9.73
N GLU A 52 -3.38 -9.12 8.99
CA GLU A 52 -4.74 -8.78 8.50
C GLU A 52 -5.34 -9.89 7.64
N LEU A 53 -4.57 -10.44 6.68
CA LEU A 53 -5.04 -11.54 5.84
C LEU A 53 -5.37 -12.79 6.68
N ARG A 54 -4.59 -13.07 7.73
CA ARG A 54 -4.85 -14.18 8.65
C ARG A 54 -6.08 -13.94 9.51
N GLU A 55 -6.39 -12.69 9.86
CA GLU A 55 -7.60 -12.34 10.60
C GLU A 55 -8.84 -12.39 9.71
N GLN A 56 -8.74 -11.97 8.46
CA GLN A 56 -9.82 -12.06 7.46
C GLN A 56 -10.14 -13.51 7.05
N GLY A 57 -9.15 -14.41 7.05
CA GLY A 57 -9.35 -15.83 6.74
C GLY A 57 -9.88 -16.70 7.89
N LYS A 58 -10.22 -16.09 9.04
CA LYS A 58 -10.75 -16.79 10.23
C LYS A 58 -12.28 -16.71 10.37
N GLU A 59 -12.99 -16.23 9.35
CA GLU A 59 -14.45 -16.30 9.25
C GLU A 59 -14.93 -17.61 8.62
#